data_AF-A0A2S6R4I0-F1
#
_entry.id   AF-A0A2S6R4I0-F1
#
_cell.length_a   1.000
_cell.length_b   1.000
_cell.length_c   1.000
_cell.angle_alpha   90.00
_cell.angle_beta   90.00
_cell.angle_gamma   90.00
#
_symmetry.space_group_name_H-M   'P 1'
#
loop_
_entity.id
_entity.type
_entity.pdbx_description
1 polymer ?
#
loop_
_entity_poly.entity_id
_entity_poly.type
_entity_poly.pdbx_seq_one_letter_code
_entity_poly.pdbx_strand_id
1 'polypeptide(L)'
;MESSTKFYDGLITSIEESQANAPSEAATFFAGEFSEGQLIEFLKFQAYYERRAAEFIAGWLPHTPEIDIFGMLAQQIRDEAFHYQLHMKSLSRLGVDTIEDYQLEPEWTEWIDQWYPTGEDTIERVAAHNVTGELGAYKSFEEVYDLVPKFVQETIDRIIPDEKFHMKIGKQCIKKYCITEDQQRRVRDRVDRTLVAAAARPRGL
;
A
#
# COMPACT_ATOMS: atom_id res chain seq x y z
N MET A 1 15.95 23.21 -8.57
CA MET A 1 15.89 21.99 -7.74
C MET A 1 15.31 22.37 -6.40
N GLU A 2 14.28 21.68 -5.93
CA GLU A 2 13.73 21.94 -4.60
C GLU A 2 14.59 21.25 -3.53
N SER A 3 14.58 21.75 -2.29
CA SER A 3 15.19 20.99 -1.19
C SER A 3 14.45 19.67 -1.02
N SER A 4 15.15 18.61 -0.61
CA SER A 4 14.53 17.29 -0.51
C SER A 4 13.36 17.22 0.47
N THR A 5 13.39 18.05 1.53
CA THR A 5 12.26 18.21 2.46
C THR A 5 11.07 18.88 1.78
N LYS A 6 11.28 20.04 1.13
CA LYS A 6 10.21 20.74 0.43
C LYS A 6 9.59 19.87 -0.67
N PHE A 7 10.42 19.14 -1.39
CA PHE A 7 9.99 18.22 -2.43
C PHE A 7 9.08 17.11 -1.86
N TYR A 8 9.53 16.42 -0.82
CA TYR A 8 8.74 15.35 -0.20
C TYR A 8 7.42 15.86 0.38
N ASP A 9 7.45 16.98 1.12
CA ASP A 9 6.24 17.55 1.72
C ASP A 9 5.23 17.98 0.62
N GLY A 10 5.72 18.46 -0.53
CA GLY A 10 4.90 18.75 -1.71
C GLY A 10 4.29 17.50 -2.35
N LEU A 11 5.00 16.37 -2.40
CA LEU A 11 4.45 15.10 -2.88
C LEU A 11 3.28 14.64 -1.99
N ILE A 12 3.46 14.66 -0.67
CA ILE A 12 2.42 14.25 0.28
C ILE A 12 1.19 15.14 0.14
N THR A 13 1.37 16.46 0.03
CA THR A 13 0.26 17.40 -0.18
C THR A 13 -0.52 17.04 -1.46
N SER A 14 0.18 16.77 -2.58
CA SER A 14 -0.46 16.39 -3.85
C SER A 14 -1.25 15.07 -3.74
N ILE A 15 -0.70 14.08 -3.04
CA ILE A 15 -1.36 12.78 -2.82
C ILE A 15 -2.61 12.96 -1.97
N GLU A 16 -2.51 13.69 -0.87
CA GLU A 16 -3.64 13.95 0.03
C GLU A 16 -4.76 14.72 -0.68
N GLU A 17 -4.42 15.73 -1.49
CA GLU A 17 -5.37 16.45 -2.34
C GLU A 17 -6.03 15.52 -3.36
N SER A 18 -5.26 14.66 -4.03
CA SER A 18 -5.81 13.70 -4.99
C SER A 18 -6.76 12.71 -4.33
N GLN A 19 -6.43 12.20 -3.13
CA GLN A 19 -7.26 11.28 -2.38
C GLN A 19 -8.52 11.96 -1.82
N ALA A 20 -8.42 13.20 -1.33
CA ALA A 20 -9.58 13.94 -0.84
C ALA A 20 -10.60 14.24 -1.96
N ASN A 21 -10.15 14.35 -3.20
CA ASN A 21 -11.00 14.53 -4.38
C ASN A 21 -11.46 13.20 -5.01
N ALA A 22 -10.90 12.08 -4.57
CA ALA A 22 -11.38 10.77 -4.97
C ALA A 22 -12.71 10.47 -4.27
N PRO A 23 -13.63 9.72 -4.90
CA PRO A 23 -14.78 9.18 -4.20
C PRO A 23 -14.26 8.32 -3.04
N SER A 24 -14.75 8.58 -1.83
CA SER A 24 -14.33 7.84 -0.65
C SER A 24 -14.57 6.34 -0.86
N GLU A 25 -13.57 5.52 -0.52
CA GLU A 25 -13.72 4.07 -0.47
C GLU A 25 -14.81 3.74 0.55
N ALA A 26 -14.80 4.41 1.72
CA ALA A 26 -15.89 4.50 2.71
C ALA A 26 -17.29 4.73 2.05
N ALA A 27 -17.40 5.71 1.15
CA ALA A 27 -18.67 6.10 0.55
C ALA A 27 -19.17 5.18 -0.58
N THR A 28 -18.28 4.41 -1.20
CA THR A 28 -18.63 3.56 -2.35
C THR A 28 -19.02 2.14 -1.92
N PHE A 29 -18.53 1.69 -0.76
CA PHE A 29 -18.75 0.36 -0.22
C PHE A 29 -19.60 0.31 1.06
N PHE A 30 -19.53 1.35 1.90
CA PHE A 30 -19.81 1.21 3.33
C PHE A 30 -21.03 2.01 3.82
N ALA A 31 -22.20 1.61 3.33
CA ALA A 31 -23.45 2.02 3.96
C ALA A 31 -23.72 1.17 5.23
N GLY A 32 -22.86 1.27 6.25
CA GLY A 32 -23.00 0.59 7.55
C GLY A 32 -21.93 -0.48 7.84
N GLU A 33 -22.19 -1.29 8.88
CA GLU A 33 -21.35 -2.45 9.23
C GLU A 33 -21.23 -3.42 8.03
N PHE A 34 -20.08 -4.08 7.91
CA PHE A 34 -19.87 -5.05 6.85
C PHE A 34 -20.84 -6.23 7.00
N SER A 35 -21.50 -6.61 5.91
CA SER A 35 -22.03 -7.96 5.81
C SER A 35 -20.88 -8.99 5.86
N GLU A 36 -21.16 -10.22 6.27
CA GLU A 36 -20.15 -11.29 6.33
C GLU A 36 -19.46 -11.49 4.97
N GLY A 37 -20.22 -11.43 3.86
CA GLY A 37 -19.67 -11.53 2.51
C GLY A 37 -18.69 -10.41 2.18
N GLN A 38 -19.05 -9.16 2.48
CA GLN A 38 -18.16 -8.00 2.29
C GLN A 38 -16.91 -8.12 3.18
N LEU A 39 -17.06 -8.64 4.40
CA LEU A 39 -15.93 -8.80 5.32
C LEU A 39 -14.95 -9.85 4.82
N ILE A 40 -15.46 -10.98 4.33
CA ILE A 40 -14.65 -12.03 3.71
C ILE A 40 -13.92 -11.47 2.49
N GLU A 41 -14.63 -10.74 1.62
CA GLU A 41 -14.03 -10.16 0.41
C GLU A 41 -12.92 -9.17 0.74
N PHE A 42 -13.16 -8.26 1.66
CA PHE A 42 -12.15 -7.33 2.15
C PHE A 42 -10.94 -8.06 2.73
N LEU A 43 -11.13 -9.06 3.59
CA LEU A 43 -10.02 -9.79 4.19
C LEU A 43 -9.24 -10.63 3.16
N LYS A 44 -9.89 -11.14 2.11
CA LYS A 44 -9.22 -11.81 0.99
C LYS A 44 -8.36 -10.84 0.20
N PHE A 45 -8.90 -9.66 -0.11
CA PHE A 45 -8.15 -8.58 -0.76
C PHE A 45 -6.91 -8.21 0.06
N GLN A 46 -7.08 -7.95 1.36
CA GLN A 46 -5.96 -7.60 2.24
C GLN A 46 -4.91 -8.72 2.27
N ALA A 47 -5.31 -9.97 2.55
CA ALA A 47 -4.38 -11.09 2.56
C ALA A 47 -3.64 -11.26 1.21
N TYR A 48 -4.35 -11.12 0.09
CA TYR A 48 -3.72 -11.14 -1.23
C TYR A 48 -2.69 -10.02 -1.37
N TYR A 49 -3.07 -8.78 -1.04
CA TYR A 49 -2.20 -7.60 -1.14
C TYR A 49 -0.92 -7.78 -0.32
N GLU A 50 -1.03 -8.17 0.94
CA GLU A 50 0.12 -8.37 1.85
C GLU A 50 1.12 -9.39 1.28
N ARG A 51 0.61 -10.51 0.77
CA ARG A 51 1.46 -11.52 0.16
C ARG A 51 2.18 -10.96 -1.07
N ARG A 52 1.47 -10.23 -1.93
CA ARG A 52 2.05 -9.66 -3.15
C ARG A 52 3.07 -8.57 -2.83
N ALA A 53 2.81 -7.73 -1.82
CA ALA A 53 3.75 -6.75 -1.31
C ALA A 53 5.06 -7.39 -0.87
N ALA A 54 4.99 -8.44 -0.04
CA ALA A 54 6.17 -9.21 0.35
C ALA A 54 6.96 -9.72 -0.87
N GLU A 55 6.26 -10.26 -1.87
CA GLU A 55 6.86 -10.86 -3.07
C GLU A 55 7.54 -9.81 -3.98
N PHE A 56 6.89 -8.69 -4.29
CA PHE A 56 7.51 -7.68 -5.16
C PHE A 56 8.60 -6.87 -4.46
N ILE A 57 8.47 -6.58 -3.16
CA ILE A 57 9.53 -5.89 -2.41
C ILE A 57 10.77 -6.79 -2.32
N ALA A 58 10.59 -8.11 -2.12
CA ALA A 58 11.68 -9.07 -2.19
C ALA A 58 12.38 -9.06 -3.57
N GLY A 59 11.62 -8.87 -4.65
CA GLY A 59 12.14 -8.69 -6.00
C GLY A 59 13.01 -7.44 -6.18
N TRP A 60 12.83 -6.41 -5.36
CA TRP A 60 13.62 -5.18 -5.42
C TRP A 60 14.99 -5.30 -4.74
N LEU A 61 15.11 -6.12 -3.69
CA LEU A 61 16.30 -6.19 -2.83
C LEU A 61 17.63 -6.38 -3.60
N PRO A 62 17.74 -7.26 -4.62
CA PRO A 62 18.99 -7.41 -5.38
C PRO A 62 19.43 -6.14 -6.13
N HIS A 63 18.51 -5.19 -6.29
CA HIS A 63 18.66 -3.96 -7.06
C HIS A 63 18.51 -2.70 -6.19
N THR A 64 18.68 -2.82 -4.86
CA THR A 64 18.67 -1.71 -3.91
C THR A 64 20.07 -1.49 -3.33
N PRO A 65 20.89 -0.60 -3.91
CA PRO A 65 22.25 -0.34 -3.44
C PRO A 65 22.30 0.50 -2.15
N GLU A 66 21.24 1.23 -1.81
CA GLU A 66 21.15 2.04 -0.59
C GLU A 66 21.01 1.14 0.64
N ILE A 67 22.12 0.82 1.31
CA ILE A 67 22.16 -0.20 2.37
C ILE A 67 21.21 0.07 3.54
N ASP A 68 20.95 1.33 3.87
CA ASP A 68 19.97 1.70 4.89
C ASP A 68 18.54 1.41 4.43
N ILE A 69 18.21 1.68 3.17
CA ILE A 69 16.91 1.36 2.58
C ILE A 69 16.75 -0.15 2.40
N PHE A 70 17.79 -0.85 1.94
CA PHE A 70 17.83 -2.30 1.85
C PHE A 70 17.42 -2.96 3.18
N GLY A 71 18.03 -2.52 4.29
CA GLY A 71 17.72 -3.07 5.61
C GLY A 71 16.27 -2.83 6.04
N MET A 72 15.72 -1.67 5.68
CA MET A 72 14.32 -1.33 5.98
C MET A 72 13.33 -2.11 5.11
N LEU A 73 13.60 -2.27 3.82
CA LEU A 73 12.77 -3.09 2.91
C LEU A 73 12.80 -4.57 3.31
N ALA A 74 13.94 -5.07 3.77
CA ALA A 74 14.04 -6.42 4.31
C ALA A 74 13.17 -6.62 5.56
N GLN A 75 13.06 -5.59 6.42
CA GLN A 75 12.12 -5.61 7.53
C GLN A 75 10.68 -5.59 7.02
N GLN A 76 10.35 -4.70 6.09
CA GLN A 76 9.00 -4.62 5.53
C GLN A 76 8.52 -5.96 4.95
N ILE A 77 9.35 -6.68 4.18
CA ILE A 77 8.99 -8.01 3.66
C ILE A 77 8.55 -8.98 4.76
N ARG A 78 9.24 -8.95 5.91
CA ARG A 78 8.88 -9.77 7.06
C ARG A 78 7.53 -9.34 7.65
N ASP A 79 7.32 -8.03 7.72
CA ASP A 79 6.12 -7.43 8.30
C ASP A 79 4.90 -7.76 7.41
N GLU A 80 4.98 -7.59 6.08
CA GLU A 80 3.90 -7.98 5.14
C GLU A 80 3.59 -9.49 5.19
N ALA A 81 4.64 -10.33 5.25
CA ALA A 81 4.45 -11.77 5.39
C ALA A 81 3.75 -12.15 6.71
N PHE A 82 3.94 -11.36 7.76
CA PHE A 82 3.23 -11.52 9.01
C PHE A 82 1.80 -10.98 8.93
N HIS A 83 1.57 -9.83 8.30
CA HIS A 83 0.24 -9.26 8.09
C HIS A 83 -0.66 -10.20 7.30
N TYR A 84 -0.13 -10.84 6.25
CA TYR A 84 -0.79 -11.94 5.54
C TYR A 84 -1.31 -13.02 6.50
N GLN A 85 -0.48 -13.48 7.44
CA GLN A 85 -0.88 -14.50 8.42
C GLN A 85 -1.97 -13.99 9.37
N LEU A 86 -1.97 -12.69 9.70
CA LEU A 86 -3.01 -12.07 10.52
C LEU A 86 -4.35 -12.06 9.80
N HIS A 87 -4.38 -11.66 8.54
CA HIS A 87 -5.59 -11.67 7.72
C HIS A 87 -6.10 -13.09 7.48
N MET A 88 -5.22 -14.06 7.18
CA MET A 88 -5.60 -15.47 7.08
C MET A 88 -6.19 -16.00 8.38
N LYS A 89 -5.65 -15.61 9.55
CA LYS A 89 -6.23 -15.97 10.85
C LYS A 89 -7.63 -15.36 11.04
N SER A 90 -7.86 -14.14 10.58
CA SER A 90 -9.19 -13.52 10.58
C SER A 90 -10.15 -14.27 9.65
N LEU A 91 -9.71 -14.66 8.45
CA LEU A 91 -10.47 -15.45 7.49
C LEU A 91 -10.86 -16.83 8.04
N SER A 92 -9.95 -17.55 8.70
CA SER A 92 -10.26 -18.85 9.29
C SER A 92 -11.35 -18.77 10.37
N ARG A 93 -11.49 -17.64 11.08
CA ARG A 93 -12.62 -17.44 12.02
C ARG A 93 -13.97 -17.35 11.32
N LEU A 94 -13.97 -16.98 10.04
CA LEU A 94 -15.14 -16.91 9.15
C LEU A 94 -15.30 -18.19 8.31
N GLY A 95 -14.51 -19.23 8.58
CA GLY A 95 -14.57 -20.50 7.85
C GLY A 95 -13.86 -20.50 6.50
N VAL A 96 -13.00 -19.52 6.22
CA VAL A 96 -12.18 -19.44 4.99
C VAL A 96 -10.73 -19.76 5.32
N ASP A 97 -10.24 -20.92 4.89
CA ASP A 97 -8.89 -21.40 5.23
C ASP A 97 -7.88 -21.25 4.08
N THR A 98 -8.32 -20.86 2.89
CA THR A 98 -7.45 -20.61 1.73
C THR A 98 -7.98 -19.47 0.87
N ILE A 99 -7.05 -18.79 0.20
CA ILE A 99 -7.33 -17.76 -0.82
C ILE A 99 -6.67 -18.10 -2.15
N GLU A 100 -6.22 -19.34 -2.37
CA GLU A 100 -5.50 -19.74 -3.59
C GLU A 100 -6.31 -19.52 -4.88
N ASP A 101 -7.64 -19.65 -4.79
CA ASP A 101 -8.55 -19.41 -5.91
C ASP A 101 -9.06 -17.95 -5.98
N TYR A 102 -8.57 -17.07 -5.10
CA TYR A 102 -8.99 -15.67 -5.11
C TYR A 102 -8.44 -14.96 -6.34
N GLN A 103 -9.34 -14.38 -7.13
CA GLN A 103 -9.01 -13.62 -8.32
C GLN A 103 -9.44 -12.18 -8.12
N LEU A 104 -8.50 -11.27 -8.28
CA LEU A 104 -8.77 -9.85 -8.34
C LEU A 104 -9.38 -9.48 -9.68
N GLU A 105 -10.15 -8.38 -9.69
CA GLU A 105 -10.50 -7.73 -10.94
C GLU A 105 -9.23 -7.32 -11.71
N PRO A 106 -9.28 -7.32 -13.07
CA PRO A 106 -8.11 -7.06 -13.90
C PRO A 106 -7.36 -5.77 -13.56
N GLU A 107 -8.07 -4.71 -13.16
CA GLU A 107 -7.49 -3.41 -12.83
C GLU A 107 -6.65 -3.46 -11.55
N TRP A 108 -7.08 -4.24 -10.55
CA TRP A 108 -6.29 -4.45 -9.33
C TRP A 108 -5.07 -5.33 -9.61
N THR A 109 -5.21 -6.32 -10.49
CA THR A 109 -4.09 -7.15 -10.94
C THR A 109 -3.06 -6.32 -11.70
N GLU A 110 -3.47 -5.46 -12.63
CA GLU A 110 -2.57 -4.56 -13.35
C GLU A 110 -1.78 -3.66 -12.37
N TRP A 111 -2.46 -3.15 -11.36
CA TRP A 111 -1.83 -2.27 -10.39
C TRP A 111 -0.87 -3.00 -9.43
N ILE A 112 -1.34 -4.05 -8.78
CA ILE A 112 -0.57 -4.76 -7.74
C ILE A 112 0.53 -5.63 -8.37
N ASP A 113 0.21 -6.35 -9.45
CA ASP A 113 1.12 -7.35 -10.04
C ASP A 113 2.01 -6.80 -11.15
N GLN A 114 1.65 -5.67 -11.77
CA GLN A 114 2.40 -5.13 -12.90
C GLN A 114 2.96 -3.74 -12.62
N TRP A 115 2.20 -2.84 -12.02
CA TRP A 115 2.68 -1.49 -11.74
C TRP A 115 3.66 -1.43 -10.58
N TYR A 116 3.28 -1.89 -9.38
CA TYR A 116 4.16 -1.81 -8.20
C TYR A 116 5.52 -2.50 -8.35
N PRO A 117 5.63 -3.69 -8.95
CA PRO A 117 6.92 -4.36 -9.07
C PRO A 117 7.94 -3.61 -9.95
N THR A 118 7.49 -2.63 -10.75
CA THR A 118 8.33 -1.89 -11.69
C THR A 118 9.01 -0.65 -11.06
N GLY A 119 9.86 0.00 -11.83
CA GLY A 119 10.64 1.17 -11.41
C GLY A 119 12.12 0.97 -11.71
N GLU A 120 12.76 1.98 -12.29
CA GLU A 120 14.14 1.89 -12.74
C GLU A 120 15.11 1.70 -11.56
N ASP A 121 14.86 2.43 -10.47
CA ASP A 121 15.71 2.48 -9.29
C ASP A 121 14.90 2.45 -7.98
N THR A 122 15.61 2.49 -6.85
CA THR A 122 15.00 2.46 -5.51
C THR A 122 14.02 3.60 -5.30
N ILE A 123 14.33 4.83 -5.75
CA ILE A 123 13.48 5.99 -5.48
C ILE A 123 12.16 5.90 -6.25
N GLU A 124 12.13 5.33 -7.46
CA GLU A 124 10.88 5.11 -8.19
C GLU A 124 10.01 4.01 -7.56
N ARG A 125 10.63 2.92 -7.09
CA ARG A 125 9.89 1.82 -6.45
C ARG A 125 9.22 2.26 -5.15
N VAL A 126 9.99 2.90 -4.26
CA VAL A 126 9.45 3.40 -2.99
C VAL A 126 8.49 4.58 -3.19
N ALA A 127 8.63 5.37 -4.27
CA ALA A 127 7.67 6.40 -4.61
C ALA A 127 6.31 5.81 -5.01
N ALA A 128 6.32 4.68 -5.73
CA ALA A 128 5.09 4.00 -6.13
C ALA A 128 4.43 3.23 -4.98
N HIS A 129 5.19 2.63 -4.07
CA HIS A 129 4.61 1.84 -2.98
C HIS A 129 4.63 2.57 -1.66
N ASN A 130 5.82 2.78 -1.09
CA ASN A 130 5.99 3.32 0.26
C ASN A 130 5.43 4.74 0.47
N VAL A 131 5.38 5.56 -0.59
CA VAL A 131 4.87 6.94 -0.51
C VAL A 131 3.38 7.02 -0.81
N THR A 132 2.88 6.25 -1.77
CA THR A 132 1.49 6.33 -2.25
C THR A 132 0.65 5.13 -1.82
N GLY A 133 1.11 3.90 -2.06
CA GLY A 133 0.42 2.65 -1.70
C GLY A 133 0.15 2.52 -0.21
N GLU A 134 1.19 2.59 0.63
CA GLU A 134 1.05 2.48 2.11
C GLU A 134 0.16 3.56 2.70
N LEU A 135 0.25 4.78 2.15
CA LEU A 135 -0.58 5.88 2.61
C LEU A 135 -2.06 5.61 2.28
N GLY A 136 -2.32 4.97 1.13
CA GLY A 136 -3.64 4.45 0.78
C GLY A 136 -4.09 3.37 1.75
N ALA A 137 -3.31 2.31 1.94
CA ALA A 137 -3.63 1.19 2.82
C ALA A 137 -3.91 1.65 4.27
N TYR A 138 -3.03 2.51 4.81
CA TYR A 138 -3.20 3.12 6.13
C TYR A 138 -4.54 3.86 6.26
N LYS A 139 -4.90 4.69 5.27
CA LYS A 139 -6.18 5.42 5.27
C LYS A 139 -7.37 4.49 5.12
N SER A 140 -7.29 3.46 4.26
CA SER A 140 -8.35 2.47 4.12
C SER A 140 -8.61 1.74 5.45
N PHE A 141 -7.57 1.42 6.23
CA PHE A 141 -7.74 0.87 7.58
C PHE A 141 -8.42 1.86 8.54
N GLU A 142 -8.05 3.15 8.51
CA GLU A 142 -8.73 4.18 9.32
C GLU A 142 -10.22 4.32 8.95
N GLU A 143 -10.56 4.24 7.65
CA GLU A 143 -11.94 4.35 7.17
C GLU A 143 -12.83 3.18 7.58
N VAL A 144 -12.28 1.95 7.59
CA VAL A 144 -13.06 0.73 7.87
C VAL A 144 -13.03 0.28 9.33
N TYR A 145 -12.18 0.90 10.17
CA TYR A 145 -11.91 0.42 11.53
C TYR A 145 -13.18 0.19 12.37
N ASP A 146 -14.08 1.17 12.38
CA ASP A 146 -15.34 1.10 13.14
C ASP A 146 -16.43 0.26 12.47
N LEU A 147 -16.20 -0.19 11.24
CA LEU A 147 -17.16 -0.95 10.43
C LEU A 147 -16.93 -2.46 10.45
N VAL A 148 -15.76 -2.89 10.91
CA VAL A 148 -15.35 -4.30 10.99
C VAL A 148 -15.50 -4.83 12.43
N PRO A 149 -15.74 -6.13 12.62
CA PRO A 149 -15.89 -6.70 13.96
C PRO A 149 -14.57 -6.61 14.76
N LYS A 150 -14.71 -6.63 16.09
CA LYS A 150 -13.59 -6.47 17.05
C LYS A 150 -12.37 -7.35 16.77
N PHE A 151 -12.56 -8.60 16.33
CA PHE A 151 -11.41 -9.47 16.06
C PHE A 151 -10.59 -9.05 14.84
N VAL A 152 -11.19 -8.30 13.91
CA VAL A 152 -10.50 -7.68 12.78
C VAL A 152 -9.86 -6.37 13.20
N GLN A 153 -10.51 -5.57 14.07
CA GLN A 153 -9.88 -4.40 14.70
C GLN A 153 -8.58 -4.79 15.42
N GLU A 154 -8.60 -5.90 16.18
CA GLU A 154 -7.39 -6.46 16.83
C GLU A 154 -6.28 -6.84 15.84
N THR A 155 -6.63 -7.19 14.59
CA THR A 155 -5.66 -7.42 13.51
C THR A 155 -5.11 -6.08 12.99
N ILE A 156 -5.99 -5.11 12.70
CA ILE A 156 -5.60 -3.76 12.24
C ILE A 156 -4.67 -3.08 13.25
N ASP A 157 -4.99 -3.14 14.55
CA ASP A 157 -4.18 -2.58 15.64
C ASP A 157 -2.73 -3.09 15.64
N ARG A 158 -2.52 -4.30 15.15
CA ARG A 158 -1.20 -4.93 15.08
C ARG A 158 -0.43 -4.56 13.82
N ILE A 159 -1.15 -4.21 12.75
CA ILE A 159 -0.60 -3.85 11.44
C ILE A 159 -0.21 -2.36 11.41
N ILE A 160 -1.05 -1.48 11.95
CA ILE A 160 -0.87 -0.02 11.92
C ILE A 160 0.53 0.49 12.35
N PRO A 161 1.19 -0.05 13.38
CA PRO A 161 2.55 0.37 13.73
C PRO A 161 3.57 0.10 12.62
N ASP A 162 3.42 -1.02 11.91
CA ASP A 162 4.29 -1.45 10.82
C ASP A 162 4.03 -0.59 9.57
N GLU A 163 2.77 -0.29 9.25
CA GLU A 163 2.40 0.65 8.17
C GLU A 163 3.04 2.04 8.33
N LYS A 164 3.07 2.55 9.57
CA LYS A 164 3.76 3.81 9.89
C LYS A 164 5.26 3.71 9.65
N PHE A 165 5.84 2.55 9.88
CA PHE A 165 7.23 2.27 9.52
C PHE A 165 7.41 2.17 8.00
N HIS A 166 6.51 1.50 7.27
CA HIS A 166 6.57 1.37 5.81
C HIS A 166 6.52 2.74 5.11
N MET A 167 5.62 3.63 5.53
CA MET A 167 5.58 5.02 5.05
C MET A 167 6.88 5.80 5.34
N LYS A 168 7.51 5.52 6.48
CA LYS A 168 8.79 6.14 6.85
C LYS A 168 9.93 5.71 5.91
N ILE A 169 9.89 4.51 5.32
CA ILE A 169 10.87 4.06 4.32
C ILE A 169 10.86 5.00 3.13
N GLY A 170 9.69 5.24 2.54
CA GLY A 170 9.52 6.17 1.42
C GLY A 170 10.02 7.57 1.77
N LYS A 171 9.64 8.08 2.95
CA LYS A 171 10.12 9.38 3.45
C LYS A 171 11.64 9.46 3.53
N GLN A 172 12.27 8.49 4.15
CA GLN A 172 13.73 8.50 4.36
C GLN A 172 14.47 8.34 3.02
N CYS A 173 14.00 7.44 2.16
CA CYS A 173 14.60 7.22 0.85
C CYS A 173 14.54 8.49 -0.01
N ILE A 174 13.35 9.05 -0.21
CA ILE A 174 13.17 10.24 -1.06
C ILE A 174 13.95 11.43 -0.50
N LYS A 175 13.90 11.69 0.81
CA LYS A 175 14.62 12.84 1.39
C LYS A 175 16.14 12.73 1.29
N LYS A 176 16.69 11.51 1.24
CA LYS A 176 18.14 11.27 1.23
C LYS A 176 18.71 11.06 -0.16
N TYR A 177 17.99 10.38 -1.05
CA TYR A 177 18.52 9.91 -2.33
C TYR A 177 17.91 10.60 -3.56
N CYS A 178 16.77 11.29 -3.42
CA CYS A 178 16.19 12.12 -4.48
C CYS A 178 16.82 13.54 -4.47
N ILE A 179 18.06 13.65 -4.93
CA ILE A 179 18.93 14.83 -4.73
C ILE A 179 19.22 15.61 -6.02
N THR A 180 18.63 15.23 -7.14
CA THR A 180 18.76 15.91 -8.44
C THR A 180 17.39 16.28 -8.98
N GLU A 181 17.33 17.27 -9.88
CA GLU A 181 16.08 17.64 -10.56
C GLU A 181 15.49 16.49 -11.38
N ASP A 182 16.36 15.69 -12.00
CA ASP A 182 15.96 14.54 -12.80
C ASP A 182 15.25 13.48 -11.95
N GLN A 183 15.85 13.13 -10.81
CA GLN A 183 15.26 12.23 -9.83
C GLN A 183 13.92 12.77 -9.29
N GLN A 184 13.85 14.06 -8.95
CA GLN A 184 12.59 14.67 -8.49
C GLN A 184 11.50 14.59 -9.56
N ARG A 185 11.85 14.82 -10.83
CA ARG A 185 10.90 14.70 -11.94
C ARG A 185 10.39 13.27 -12.09
N ARG A 186 11.26 12.27 -12.09
CA ARG A 186 10.86 10.85 -12.21
C ARG A 186 10.00 10.40 -11.03
N VAL A 187 10.33 10.82 -9.81
CA VAL A 187 9.51 10.54 -8.62
C VAL A 187 8.13 11.19 -8.72
N ARG A 188 8.00 12.44 -9.18
CA ARG A 188 6.68 13.06 -9.42
C ARG A 188 5.87 12.27 -10.44
N ASP A 189 6.44 11.99 -11.61
CA ASP A 189 5.77 11.23 -12.66
C ASP A 189 5.32 9.84 -12.16
N ARG A 190 6.15 9.20 -11.33
CA ARG A 190 5.82 7.91 -10.71
C ARG A 190 4.65 8.01 -9.74
N VAL A 191 4.64 9.03 -8.87
CA VAL A 191 3.52 9.31 -7.95
C VAL A 191 2.24 9.61 -8.74
N ASP A 192 2.31 10.52 -9.71
CA ASP A 192 1.16 10.94 -10.51
C ASP A 192 0.53 9.76 -11.27
N ARG A 193 1.36 8.92 -11.91
CA ARG A 193 0.86 7.70 -12.57
C ARG A 193 0.26 6.70 -11.60
N THR A 194 0.80 6.61 -10.39
CA THR A 194 0.22 5.74 -9.35
C THR A 194 -1.15 6.25 -8.93
N LEU A 195 -1.32 7.57 -8.79
CA LEU A 195 -2.61 8.18 -8.47
C LEU A 195 -3.63 8.00 -9.61
N VAL A 196 -3.20 8.11 -10.88
CA VAL A 196 -4.06 7.85 -12.04
C VAL A 196 -4.48 6.38 -12.09
N ALA A 197 -3.55 5.44 -11.89
CA ALA A 197 -3.86 4.02 -11.84
C ALA A 197 -4.85 3.70 -10.72
N ALA A 198 -4.67 4.30 -9.53
CA ALA A 198 -5.62 4.19 -8.43
C ALA A 198 -6.98 4.86 -8.73
N ALA A 199 -7.02 5.97 -9.47
CA ALA A 199 -8.29 6.62 -9.81
C ALA A 199 -9.10 5.85 -10.88
N ALA A 200 -8.44 5.03 -11.71
CA ALA A 200 -9.08 4.23 -12.76
C ALA A 200 -9.77 2.95 -12.24
N ARG A 201 -9.68 2.66 -10.93
CA ARG A 201 -10.25 1.47 -10.29
C ARG A 201 -11.78 1.41 -10.44
N PRO A 202 -12.36 0.24 -10.75
CA PRO A 202 -13.80 0.02 -10.67
C PRO A 202 -14.31 0.34 -9.27
N ARG A 203 -15.41 1.09 -9.23
CA ARG A 203 -16.12 1.43 -8.00
C ARG A 203 -17.09 0.30 -7.67
N GLY A 204 -16.60 -0.73 -7.00
CA GLY A 204 -17.41 -1.84 -6.49
C GLY A 204 -16.67 -3.17 -6.56
N LEU A 205 -16.28 -3.67 -5.39
CA LEU A 205 -16.22 -5.10 -5.07
C LEU A 205 -17.52 -5.46 -4.31
#